data_AF-A0A4R6F6I3-F1
#
_entry.id   AF-A0A4R6F6I3-F1
#
_cell.length_a   1.000
_cell.length_b   1.000
_cell.length_c   1.000
_cell.angle_alpha   90.00
_cell.angle_beta   90.00
_cell.angle_gamma   90.00
#
_symmetry.space_group_name_H-M   'P 1'
#
loop_
_entity.id
_entity.type
_entity.pdbx_description
1 polymer ?
#
loop_
_entity_poly.entity_id
_entity_poly.type
_entity_poly.pdbx_seq_one_letter_code
_entity_poly.pdbx_strand_id
1 'polypeptide(L)'
;MKQYLDLVRQILDTGTWQENRTGIRTISMPGAMMRFDLQQGFPAVTTKKLAFKSAVGELVGFLRASRSAAEFRALGCKVWDANANDNPHWLANPYREGPDDLGDVYGVQWRKWPAYKVLDASKAAQIDDATARGFHVITEFAEEGGRKVLLYKAIDQLRQCLDTIMQNPSDRRILFHAWNPAVLDQIALPACHLLYQFLPNVTKREISLCLYIRSNDVGLGTPFNLTEGAALLHLVGRLTGYTPRWFTYFIGDAHIYENQLDMLQQQLTRKPFESPSFAISDRVPAYAQTGVYEPEWLEKIEPSDFSLVGYRHHEPLTAPMAV
;
A
#
# COMPACT_ATOMS: atom_id res chain seq x y z
N MET A 1 13.25 -8.57 13.03
CA MET A 1 11.98 -8.08 13.60
C MET A 1 12.04 -7.60 15.07
N LYS A 2 13.23 -7.34 15.65
CA LYS A 2 13.32 -6.79 17.02
C LYS A 2 12.63 -5.43 17.16
N GLN A 3 12.84 -4.54 16.18
CA GLN A 3 12.23 -3.20 16.11
C GLN A 3 10.69 -3.23 16.25
N TYR A 4 10.02 -4.20 15.62
CA TYR A 4 8.57 -4.39 15.76
C TYR A 4 8.15 -4.71 17.20
N LEU A 5 8.85 -5.65 17.85
CA LEU A 5 8.54 -6.01 19.24
C LEU A 5 8.88 -4.88 20.22
N ASP A 6 9.96 -4.14 19.95
CA ASP A 6 10.31 -2.95 20.73
C ASP A 6 9.24 -1.87 20.59
N LEU A 7 8.70 -1.65 19.38
CA LEU A 7 7.57 -0.73 19.16
C LEU A 7 6.32 -1.17 19.94
N VAL A 8 5.98 -2.46 19.91
CA VAL A 8 4.86 -2.99 20.73
C VAL A 8 5.08 -2.67 22.20
N ARG A 9 6.28 -2.95 22.76
CA ARG A 9 6.59 -2.61 24.16
C ARG A 9 6.49 -1.12 24.42
N GLN A 10 7.06 -0.29 23.55
CA GLN A 10 7.04 1.15 23.71
C GLN A 10 5.61 1.70 23.77
N ILE A 11 4.70 1.21 22.92
CA ILE A 11 3.29 1.61 22.95
C ILE A 11 2.64 1.17 24.27
N LEU A 12 2.90 -0.06 24.73
CA LEU A 12 2.35 -0.55 26.00
C LEU A 12 2.87 0.22 27.22
N ASP A 13 4.14 0.59 27.22
CA ASP A 13 4.81 1.23 28.36
C ASP A 13 4.59 2.74 28.42
N THR A 14 4.45 3.40 27.26
CA THR A 14 4.46 4.87 27.16
C THR A 14 3.24 5.45 26.45
N GLY A 15 2.41 4.61 25.84
CA GLY A 15 1.20 5.04 25.13
C GLY A 15 0.11 5.54 26.07
N THR A 16 -0.87 6.22 25.50
CA THR A 16 -2.04 6.72 26.22
C THR A 16 -3.30 6.04 25.72
N TRP A 17 -4.20 5.70 26.65
CA TRP A 17 -5.51 5.12 26.35
C TRP A 17 -6.43 6.16 25.72
N GLN A 18 -7.09 5.77 24.63
CA GLN A 18 -8.03 6.59 23.87
C GLN A 18 -9.25 5.77 23.46
N GLU A 19 -10.40 6.43 23.36
CA GLU A 19 -11.60 5.91 22.73
C GLU A 19 -11.60 6.23 21.23
N ASN A 20 -12.28 5.43 20.42
CA ASN A 20 -12.31 5.62 18.97
C ASN A 20 -13.62 5.07 18.36
N ARG A 21 -13.78 5.29 17.05
CA ARG A 21 -14.99 4.95 16.28
C ARG A 21 -15.41 3.48 16.30
N THR A 22 -14.53 2.54 16.68
CA THR A 22 -14.82 1.11 16.70
C THR A 22 -15.51 0.66 17.99
N GLY A 23 -15.54 1.51 19.02
CA GLY A 23 -16.04 1.16 20.36
C GLY A 23 -15.05 0.36 21.22
N ILE A 24 -13.87 -0.01 20.68
CA ILE A 24 -12.82 -0.71 21.42
C ILE A 24 -11.69 0.28 21.70
N ARG A 25 -11.31 0.46 22.97
CA ARG A 25 -10.24 1.39 23.34
C ARG A 25 -8.90 0.96 22.74
N THR A 26 -8.05 1.96 22.51
CA THR A 26 -6.69 1.77 22.00
C THR A 26 -5.69 2.44 22.93
N ILE A 27 -4.53 1.80 23.13
CA ILE A 27 -3.34 2.45 23.67
C ILE A 27 -2.49 2.92 22.48
N SER A 28 -2.19 4.21 22.42
CA SER A 28 -1.65 4.85 21.22
C SER A 28 -0.42 5.71 21.50
N MET A 29 0.45 5.83 20.49
CA MET A 29 1.63 6.68 20.48
C MET A 29 1.76 7.38 19.12
N PRO A 30 1.93 8.72 19.09
CA PRO A 30 2.12 9.46 17.85
C PRO A 30 3.58 9.37 17.37
N GLY A 31 3.77 9.01 16.11
CA GLY A 31 5.08 8.97 15.47
C GLY A 31 5.89 7.73 15.85
N ALA A 32 6.09 6.83 14.90
CA ALA A 32 7.03 5.72 15.02
C ALA A 32 7.75 5.48 13.70
N MET A 33 8.92 4.85 13.79
CA MET A 33 9.68 4.45 12.62
C MET A 33 10.29 3.06 12.84
N MET A 34 10.20 2.22 11.81
CA MET A 34 11.04 1.03 11.68
C MET A 34 11.80 1.09 10.37
N ARG A 35 13.00 0.50 10.34
CA ARG A 35 13.84 0.49 9.14
C ARG A 35 14.52 -0.86 8.95
N PHE A 36 14.31 -1.46 7.80
CA PHE A 36 14.77 -2.81 7.47
C PHE A 36 15.75 -2.77 6.30
N ASP A 37 16.85 -3.53 6.41
CA ASP A 37 17.71 -3.85 5.28
C ASP A 37 17.22 -5.14 4.65
N LEU A 38 16.56 -5.08 3.49
CA LEU A 38 15.97 -6.24 2.83
C LEU A 38 17.02 -7.22 2.29
N GLN A 39 18.30 -6.82 2.21
CA GLN A 39 19.38 -7.76 1.91
C GLN A 39 19.69 -8.70 3.09
N GLN A 40 19.28 -8.34 4.31
CA GLN A 40 19.48 -9.18 5.51
C GLN A 40 18.30 -10.13 5.77
N GLY A 41 17.22 -10.02 5.00
CA GLY A 41 16.03 -10.86 5.13
C GLY A 41 14.73 -10.06 5.06
N PHE A 42 13.64 -10.77 4.83
CA PHE A 42 12.30 -10.22 4.69
C PHE A 42 11.67 -9.91 6.07
N PRO A 43 10.98 -8.78 6.25
CA PRO A 43 10.44 -8.35 7.55
C PRO A 43 9.15 -9.09 7.96
N ALA A 44 9.17 -10.43 7.92
CA ALA A 44 8.07 -11.26 8.39
C ALA A 44 8.13 -11.45 9.91
N VAL A 45 7.00 -11.29 10.60
CA VAL A 45 6.90 -11.68 12.02
C VAL A 45 7.10 -13.18 12.17
N THR A 46 7.89 -13.57 13.17
CA THR A 46 8.20 -14.98 13.46
C THR A 46 7.66 -15.42 14.82
N THR A 47 7.31 -14.49 15.71
CA THR A 47 6.69 -14.77 17.01
C THR A 47 5.19 -15.12 16.91
N LYS A 48 4.61 -15.01 15.72
CA LYS A 48 3.33 -15.60 15.32
C LYS A 48 3.39 -15.92 13.82
N LYS A 49 2.46 -16.74 13.32
CA LYS A 49 2.33 -17.01 11.89
C LYS A 49 1.85 -15.75 11.13
N LEU A 50 2.61 -15.33 10.13
CA LEU A 50 2.26 -14.26 9.21
C LEU A 50 1.22 -14.76 8.20
N ALA A 51 0.17 -13.96 7.97
CA ALA A 51 -0.83 -14.20 6.93
C ALA A 51 -0.29 -13.85 5.51
N PHE A 52 0.89 -14.37 5.16
CA PHE A 52 1.67 -13.95 3.98
C PHE A 52 0.85 -14.02 2.68
N LYS A 53 0.14 -15.13 2.43
CA LYS A 53 -0.68 -15.31 1.24
C LYS A 53 -1.79 -14.26 1.12
N SER A 54 -2.42 -13.91 2.24
CA SER A 54 -3.44 -12.86 2.27
C SER A 54 -2.82 -11.51 1.94
N ALA A 55 -1.64 -11.21 2.48
CA ALA A 55 -0.94 -9.94 2.25
C ALA A 55 -0.47 -9.76 0.81
N VAL A 56 0.10 -10.79 0.20
CA VAL A 56 0.46 -10.72 -1.22
C VAL A 56 -0.79 -10.71 -2.11
N GLY A 57 -1.88 -11.37 -1.70
CA GLY A 57 -3.17 -11.30 -2.38
C GLY A 57 -3.77 -9.90 -2.38
N GLU A 58 -3.69 -9.21 -1.24
CA GLU A 58 -4.12 -7.80 -1.13
C GLU A 58 -3.27 -6.88 -1.99
N LEU A 59 -1.93 -7.00 -1.91
CA LEU A 59 -1.02 -6.25 -2.77
C LEU A 59 -1.36 -6.44 -4.26
N VAL A 60 -1.56 -7.68 -4.73
CA VAL A 60 -1.92 -7.95 -6.13
C VAL A 60 -3.27 -7.33 -6.49
N GLY A 61 -4.25 -7.37 -5.58
CA GLY A 61 -5.53 -6.68 -5.79
C GLY A 61 -5.35 -5.17 -5.99
N PHE A 62 -4.51 -4.53 -5.18
CA PHE A 62 -4.19 -3.12 -5.35
C PHE A 62 -3.42 -2.83 -6.63
N LEU A 63 -2.45 -3.67 -7.00
CA LEU A 63 -1.74 -3.53 -8.28
C LEU A 63 -2.70 -3.57 -9.46
N ARG A 64 -3.77 -4.37 -9.37
CA ARG A 64 -4.83 -4.47 -10.39
C ARG A 64 -5.91 -3.40 -10.30
N ALA A 65 -5.80 -2.47 -9.35
CA ALA A 65 -6.83 -1.49 -9.05
C ALA A 65 -8.20 -2.13 -8.77
N SER A 66 -8.20 -3.24 -8.02
CA SER A 66 -9.44 -3.88 -7.57
C SER A 66 -10.18 -3.00 -6.57
N ARG A 67 -11.51 -2.98 -6.71
CA ARG A 67 -12.47 -2.39 -5.76
C ARG A 67 -13.51 -3.40 -5.28
N SER A 68 -13.29 -4.69 -5.53
CA SER A 68 -14.23 -5.76 -5.18
C SER A 68 -13.62 -6.71 -4.17
N ALA A 69 -14.26 -6.86 -3.01
CA ALA A 69 -13.90 -7.89 -2.04
C ALA A 69 -13.92 -9.30 -2.64
N ALA A 70 -14.78 -9.59 -3.63
CA ALA A 70 -14.79 -10.87 -4.33
C ALA A 70 -13.50 -11.13 -5.12
N GLU A 71 -12.95 -10.11 -5.78
CA GLU A 71 -11.67 -10.20 -6.47
C GLU A 71 -10.51 -10.39 -5.48
N PHE A 72 -10.53 -9.67 -4.34
CA PHE A 72 -9.58 -9.92 -3.25
C PHE A 72 -9.67 -11.36 -2.74
N ARG A 73 -10.88 -11.91 -2.57
CA ARG A 73 -11.07 -13.32 -2.16
C ARG A 73 -10.52 -14.29 -3.19
N ALA A 74 -10.70 -14.02 -4.48
CA ALA A 74 -10.12 -14.83 -5.56
C ALA A 74 -8.57 -14.83 -5.52
N LEU A 75 -7.97 -13.76 -5.01
CA LEU A 75 -6.53 -13.63 -4.76
C LEU A 75 -6.08 -14.20 -3.40
N GLY A 76 -6.99 -14.80 -2.63
CA GLY A 76 -6.70 -15.38 -1.33
C GLY A 76 -6.70 -14.39 -0.15
N CYS A 77 -7.27 -13.19 -0.35
CA CYS A 77 -7.39 -12.16 0.67
C CYS A 77 -8.86 -11.94 1.09
N LYS A 78 -9.14 -12.00 2.39
CA LYS A 78 -10.51 -11.85 2.95
C LYS A 78 -10.69 -10.62 3.84
N VAL A 79 -9.66 -9.79 3.98
CA VAL A 79 -9.67 -8.69 4.97
C VAL A 79 -10.70 -7.61 4.64
N TRP A 80 -11.13 -7.54 3.38
CA TRP A 80 -12.10 -6.56 2.88
C TRP A 80 -13.56 -6.96 3.08
N ASP A 81 -13.85 -8.21 3.44
CA ASP A 81 -15.22 -8.74 3.47
C ASP A 81 -16.13 -7.94 4.41
N ALA A 82 -15.67 -7.67 5.64
CA ALA A 82 -16.45 -6.92 6.64
C ALA A 82 -16.60 -5.44 6.28
N ASN A 83 -15.55 -4.80 5.74
CA ASN A 83 -15.64 -3.41 5.29
C ASN A 83 -16.62 -3.23 4.13
N ALA A 84 -16.67 -4.19 3.19
CA ALA A 84 -17.55 -4.13 2.03
C ALA A 84 -19.02 -4.45 2.35
N ASN A 85 -19.26 -5.35 3.30
CA ASN A 85 -20.57 -6.00 3.47
C ASN A 85 -21.20 -5.86 4.84
N ASP A 86 -20.43 -5.56 5.90
CA ASP A 86 -20.95 -5.52 7.28
C ASP A 86 -20.90 -4.11 7.89
N ASN A 87 -20.01 -3.24 7.41
CA ASN A 87 -19.84 -1.90 7.94
C ASN A 87 -21.08 -1.01 7.68
N PRO A 88 -21.84 -0.58 8.71
CA PRO A 88 -23.09 0.15 8.50
C PRO A 88 -22.92 1.50 7.81
N HIS A 89 -21.80 2.21 8.03
CA HIS A 89 -21.53 3.48 7.38
C HIS A 89 -21.32 3.32 5.88
N TRP A 90 -20.59 2.27 5.47
CA TRP A 90 -20.38 1.97 4.07
C TRP A 90 -21.64 1.41 3.39
N LEU A 91 -22.39 0.53 4.07
CA LEU A 91 -23.66 0.02 3.56
C LEU A 91 -24.68 1.13 3.28
N ALA A 92 -24.66 2.21 4.05
CA ALA A 92 -25.51 3.38 3.85
C ALA A 92 -24.93 4.41 2.86
N ASN A 93 -23.68 4.23 2.40
CA ASN A 93 -23.02 5.17 1.53
C ASN A 93 -23.58 5.09 0.10
N PRO A 94 -24.05 6.21 -0.50
CA PRO A 94 -24.66 6.19 -1.84
C PRO A 94 -23.67 5.90 -2.98
N TYR A 95 -22.37 5.98 -2.73
CA TYR A 95 -21.32 5.64 -3.69
C TYR A 95 -21.03 4.13 -3.74
N ARG A 96 -21.57 3.33 -2.80
CA ARG A 96 -21.46 1.87 -2.81
C ARG A 96 -22.37 1.29 -3.89
N GLU A 97 -21.78 0.61 -4.87
CA GLU A 97 -22.50 0.06 -6.03
C GLU A 97 -23.24 -1.25 -5.73
N GLY A 98 -22.87 -1.98 -4.68
CA GLY A 98 -23.51 -3.24 -4.31
C GLY A 98 -22.67 -4.13 -3.40
N PRO A 99 -23.05 -5.42 -3.24
CA PRO A 99 -22.25 -6.41 -2.53
C PRO A 99 -20.79 -6.42 -3.00
N ASP A 100 -19.87 -6.56 -2.06
CA ASP A 100 -18.42 -6.58 -2.26
C ASP A 100 -17.77 -5.28 -2.79
N ASP A 101 -18.53 -4.25 -3.15
CA ASP A 101 -17.93 -2.97 -3.57
C ASP A 101 -17.25 -2.26 -2.40
N LEU A 102 -16.13 -1.62 -2.68
CA LEU A 102 -15.31 -0.85 -1.74
C LEU A 102 -15.21 0.63 -2.12
N GLY A 103 -15.73 1.02 -3.29
CA GLY A 103 -15.41 2.30 -3.92
C GLY A 103 -13.96 2.33 -4.42
N ASP A 104 -13.52 3.50 -4.87
CA ASP A 104 -12.21 3.67 -5.52
C ASP A 104 -11.05 3.76 -4.50
N VAL A 105 -10.85 2.69 -3.73
CA VAL A 105 -9.83 2.59 -2.68
C VAL A 105 -8.43 2.28 -3.23
N TYR A 106 -7.39 2.63 -2.46
CA TYR A 106 -5.97 2.23 -2.63
C TYR A 106 -5.49 2.09 -4.08
N GLY A 107 -5.49 0.86 -4.60
CA GLY A 107 -5.02 0.52 -5.94
C GLY A 107 -5.66 1.33 -7.05
N VAL A 108 -6.95 1.66 -6.91
CA VAL A 108 -7.61 2.56 -7.87
C VAL A 108 -6.93 3.92 -7.88
N GLN A 109 -6.62 4.49 -6.72
CA GLN A 109 -5.87 5.75 -6.64
C GLN A 109 -4.41 5.58 -7.10
N TRP A 110 -3.78 4.42 -6.91
CA TRP A 110 -2.40 4.19 -7.36
C TRP A 110 -2.28 4.14 -8.89
N ARG A 111 -3.25 3.50 -9.55
CA ARG A 111 -3.17 3.14 -10.98
C ARG A 111 -4.11 3.93 -11.87
N LYS A 112 -5.17 4.51 -11.31
CA LYS A 112 -6.28 5.16 -12.03
C LYS A 112 -6.76 6.42 -11.31
N TRP A 113 -5.85 7.20 -10.73
CA TRP A 113 -6.22 8.42 -10.02
C TRP A 113 -7.02 9.36 -10.94
N PRO A 114 -8.25 9.76 -10.58
CA PRO A 114 -9.06 10.62 -11.40
C PRO A 114 -8.54 12.06 -11.33
N ALA A 115 -7.85 12.50 -12.37
CA ALA A 115 -7.32 13.86 -12.47
C ALA A 115 -8.12 14.68 -13.46
N TYR A 116 -8.52 15.88 -13.03
CA TYR A 116 -9.28 16.82 -13.85
C TYR A 116 -8.52 18.13 -14.02
N LYS A 117 -8.74 18.79 -15.14
CA LYS A 117 -8.32 20.19 -15.37
C LYS A 117 -9.50 20.96 -15.94
N VAL A 118 -9.83 22.09 -15.33
CA VAL A 118 -10.69 23.10 -15.94
C VAL A 118 -9.77 24.16 -16.52
N LEU A 119 -9.72 24.25 -17.85
CA LEU A 119 -8.89 25.22 -18.56
C LEU A 119 -9.78 26.20 -19.31
N ASP A 120 -9.28 27.41 -19.54
CA ASP A 120 -9.96 28.36 -20.41
C ASP A 120 -9.87 27.90 -21.87
N ALA A 121 -10.99 27.91 -22.59
CA ALA A 121 -11.07 27.41 -23.96
C ALA A 121 -10.19 28.19 -24.95
N SER A 122 -9.79 29.42 -24.61
CA SER A 122 -8.86 30.21 -25.41
C SER A 122 -7.38 29.85 -25.18
N LYS A 123 -7.04 29.05 -24.17
CA LYS A 123 -5.65 28.73 -23.78
C LYS A 123 -5.14 27.47 -24.48
N ALA A 124 -5.07 27.52 -25.82
CA ALA A 124 -4.65 26.39 -26.66
C ALA A 124 -3.36 25.71 -26.17
N ALA A 125 -2.30 26.47 -25.87
CA ALA A 125 -1.04 25.92 -25.40
C ALA A 125 -1.14 25.09 -24.09
N GLN A 126 -2.08 25.42 -23.20
CA GLN A 126 -2.30 24.63 -21.97
C GLN A 126 -3.05 23.33 -22.27
N ILE A 127 -3.99 23.38 -23.20
CA ILE A 127 -4.77 22.23 -23.68
C ILE A 127 -3.82 21.27 -24.43
N ASP A 128 -2.96 21.79 -25.30
CA ASP A 128 -1.98 21.03 -26.07
C ASP A 128 -0.96 20.32 -25.15
N ASP A 129 -0.41 21.01 -24.13
CA ASP A 129 0.48 20.36 -23.15
C ASP A 129 -0.24 19.28 -22.34
N ALA A 130 -1.47 19.55 -21.88
CA ALA A 130 -2.24 18.57 -21.13
C ALA A 130 -2.55 17.32 -21.97
N THR A 131 -2.96 17.50 -23.22
CA THR A 131 -3.27 16.40 -24.14
C THR A 131 -2.03 15.61 -24.55
N ALA A 132 -0.89 16.28 -24.78
CA ALA A 132 0.39 15.61 -25.00
C ALA A 132 0.82 14.75 -23.80
N ARG A 133 0.39 15.11 -22.58
CA ARG A 133 0.59 14.32 -21.36
C ARG A 133 -0.52 13.28 -21.11
N GLY A 134 -1.42 13.06 -22.07
CA GLY A 134 -2.46 12.04 -22.03
C GLY A 134 -3.76 12.45 -21.34
N PHE A 135 -3.98 13.74 -21.06
CA PHE A 135 -5.34 14.21 -20.76
C PHE A 135 -6.18 14.22 -22.05
N HIS A 136 -7.49 14.09 -21.92
CA HIS A 136 -8.41 14.26 -23.05
C HIS A 136 -9.53 15.22 -22.65
N VAL A 137 -10.00 16.01 -23.61
CA VAL A 137 -11.14 16.91 -23.44
C VAL A 137 -12.41 16.05 -23.32
N ILE A 138 -13.14 16.26 -22.23
CA ILE A 138 -14.42 15.58 -21.95
C ILE A 138 -15.58 16.41 -22.49
N THR A 139 -15.59 17.69 -22.15
CA THR A 139 -16.67 18.60 -22.53
C THR A 139 -16.20 20.05 -22.46
N GLU A 140 -16.96 20.94 -23.10
CA GLU A 140 -16.84 22.38 -22.95
C GLU A 140 -18.08 22.93 -22.26
N PHE A 141 -17.92 23.99 -21.47
CA PHE A 141 -19.03 24.61 -20.76
C PHE A 141 -18.77 26.11 -20.55
N ALA A 142 -19.83 26.85 -20.23
CA ALA A 142 -19.71 28.26 -19.84
C ALA A 142 -19.66 28.35 -18.32
N GLU A 143 -18.74 29.16 -17.80
CA GLU A 143 -18.61 29.51 -16.39
C GLU A 143 -18.29 31.02 -16.30
N GLU A 144 -18.39 31.59 -15.09
CA GLU A 144 -17.97 32.98 -14.87
C GLU A 144 -16.53 33.20 -15.37
N GLY A 145 -16.35 34.19 -16.24
CA GLY A 145 -15.06 34.43 -16.90
C GLY A 145 -14.81 33.65 -18.20
N GLY A 146 -15.83 33.08 -18.83
CA GLY A 146 -15.80 32.65 -20.25
C GLY A 146 -16.03 31.16 -20.49
N ARG A 147 -15.78 30.72 -21.74
CA ARG A 147 -15.86 29.29 -22.11
C ARG A 147 -14.69 28.53 -21.50
N LYS A 148 -14.98 27.39 -20.87
CA LYS A 148 -14.01 26.48 -20.27
C LYS A 148 -14.07 25.11 -20.93
N VAL A 149 -12.99 24.35 -20.78
CA VAL A 149 -12.89 22.95 -21.18
C VAL A 149 -12.54 22.11 -19.96
N LEU A 150 -13.28 21.01 -19.76
CA LEU A 150 -12.95 20.00 -18.76
C LEU A 150 -12.10 18.93 -19.43
N LEU A 151 -10.91 18.68 -18.89
CA LEU A 151 -10.06 17.56 -19.28
C LEU A 151 -9.98 16.52 -18.18
N TYR A 152 -9.81 15.27 -18.57
CA TYR A 152 -9.66 14.14 -17.66
C TYR A 152 -8.45 13.27 -18.02
N LYS A 153 -7.84 12.67 -17.00
CA LYS A 153 -6.87 11.58 -17.12
C LYS A 153 -6.98 10.65 -15.92
N ALA A 154 -7.02 9.36 -16.16
CA ALA A 154 -6.72 8.36 -15.14
C ALA A 154 -5.20 8.26 -14.99
N ILE A 155 -4.63 8.87 -13.94
CA ILE A 155 -3.19 8.90 -13.71
C ILE A 155 -2.75 7.57 -13.08
N ASP A 156 -1.91 6.82 -13.81
CA ASP A 156 -1.18 5.67 -13.28
C ASP A 156 0.12 6.12 -12.60
N GLN A 157 0.01 6.47 -11.31
CA GLN A 157 1.13 7.00 -10.53
C GLN A 157 2.22 5.94 -10.31
N LEU A 158 1.84 4.69 -10.05
CA LEU A 158 2.79 3.60 -9.83
C LEU A 158 3.60 3.32 -11.10
N ARG A 159 2.95 3.24 -12.27
CA ARG A 159 3.68 3.04 -13.53
C ARG A 159 4.59 4.23 -13.85
N GLN A 160 4.13 5.46 -13.61
CA GLN A 160 4.97 6.66 -13.76
C GLN A 160 6.21 6.60 -12.84
N CYS A 161 6.10 6.02 -11.64
CA CYS A 161 7.26 5.77 -10.80
C CYS A 161 8.25 4.81 -11.45
N LEU A 162 7.79 3.67 -11.98
CA LEU A 162 8.66 2.73 -12.70
C LEU A 162 9.32 3.41 -13.91
N ASP A 163 8.54 4.13 -14.72
CA ASP A 163 9.04 4.86 -15.88
C ASP A 163 10.14 5.86 -15.47
N THR A 164 9.93 6.59 -14.36
CA THR A 164 10.91 7.56 -13.85
C THR A 164 12.15 6.87 -13.30
N ILE A 165 12.04 5.72 -12.63
CA ILE A 165 13.21 4.93 -12.18
C ILE A 165 14.08 4.52 -13.38
N MET A 166 13.45 4.20 -14.51
CA MET A 166 14.14 3.79 -15.74
C MET A 166 14.79 4.97 -16.47
N GLN A 167 14.09 6.11 -16.54
CA GLN A 167 14.51 7.25 -17.37
C GLN A 167 15.35 8.28 -16.60
N ASN A 168 15.02 8.53 -15.33
CA ASN A 168 15.67 9.51 -14.47
C ASN A 168 15.75 9.02 -13.01
N PRO A 169 16.55 7.99 -12.70
CA PRO A 169 16.66 7.43 -11.35
C PRO A 169 17.22 8.40 -10.29
N SER A 170 17.75 9.55 -10.71
CA SER A 170 18.19 10.61 -9.78
C SER A 170 17.05 11.49 -9.27
N ASP A 171 15.85 11.35 -9.84
CA ASP A 171 14.68 12.13 -9.45
C ASP A 171 14.29 11.85 -8.00
N ARG A 172 13.92 12.91 -7.28
CA ARG A 172 13.51 12.85 -5.87
C ARG A 172 11.99 12.85 -5.70
N ARG A 173 11.24 12.80 -6.80
CA ARG A 173 9.77 12.88 -6.87
C ARG A 173 9.14 11.53 -7.25
N ILE A 174 9.89 10.45 -7.17
CA ILE A 174 9.42 9.10 -7.49
C ILE A 174 8.54 8.59 -6.35
N LEU A 175 7.28 9.00 -6.34
CA LEU A 175 6.32 8.65 -5.31
C LEU A 175 4.90 8.54 -5.85
N PHE A 176 4.07 7.79 -5.14
CA PHE A 176 2.62 7.73 -5.32
C PHE A 176 1.91 7.67 -3.97
N HIS A 177 0.64 8.03 -3.93
CA HIS A 177 -0.18 7.91 -2.72
C HIS A 177 -1.66 7.62 -2.99
N ALA A 178 -2.38 7.16 -1.96
CA ALA A 178 -3.81 6.86 -2.00
C ALA A 178 -4.72 7.87 -1.29
N TRP A 179 -4.16 8.99 -0.81
CA TRP A 179 -4.98 10.04 -0.20
C TRP A 179 -5.51 11.03 -1.23
N ASN A 180 -6.71 10.79 -1.76
CA ASN A 180 -7.41 11.70 -2.65
C ASN A 180 -8.53 12.45 -1.90
N PRO A 181 -8.34 13.73 -1.54
CA PRO A 181 -9.32 14.49 -0.77
C PRO A 181 -10.69 14.61 -1.43
N ALA A 182 -10.78 14.51 -2.76
CA ALA A 182 -12.02 14.71 -3.51
C ALA A 182 -12.98 13.52 -3.46
N VAL A 183 -12.53 12.36 -2.95
CA VAL A 183 -13.31 11.11 -2.95
C VAL A 183 -13.28 10.39 -1.59
N LEU A 184 -12.86 11.06 -0.51
CA LEU A 184 -12.83 10.46 0.83
C LEU A 184 -14.22 10.05 1.33
N ASP A 185 -15.27 10.67 0.79
CA ASP A 185 -16.68 10.38 1.02
C ASP A 185 -17.24 9.23 0.15
N GLN A 186 -16.44 8.69 -0.78
CA GLN A 186 -16.88 7.71 -1.80
C GLN A 186 -16.25 6.32 -1.61
N ILE A 187 -15.67 6.05 -0.44
CA ILE A 187 -14.85 4.86 -0.21
C ILE A 187 -15.16 4.16 1.12
N ALA A 188 -15.02 2.84 1.15
CA ALA A 188 -15.28 2.02 2.33
C ALA A 188 -14.29 2.28 3.47
N LEU A 189 -13.04 2.62 3.15
CA LEU A 189 -11.99 2.90 4.13
C LEU A 189 -10.94 3.87 3.55
N PRO A 190 -10.71 5.04 4.17
CA PRO A 190 -9.65 5.94 3.74
C PRO A 190 -8.26 5.37 4.01
N ALA A 191 -7.31 5.66 3.12
CA ALA A 191 -6.00 5.02 3.10
C ALA A 191 -5.27 5.03 4.46
N CYS A 192 -4.88 3.86 4.93
CA CYS A 192 -4.01 3.66 6.10
C CYS A 192 -2.54 3.74 5.66
N HIS A 193 -2.09 2.83 4.79
CA HIS A 193 -0.80 2.92 4.11
C HIS A 193 -0.91 3.87 2.92
N LEU A 194 -0.35 5.07 3.10
CA LEU A 194 -0.78 6.26 2.40
C LEU A 194 0.15 6.63 1.25
N LEU A 195 1.45 6.80 1.52
CA LEU A 195 2.43 7.31 0.55
C LEU A 195 3.63 6.39 0.45
N TYR A 196 4.04 6.09 -0.78
CA TYR A 196 5.17 5.24 -1.13
C TYR A 196 6.15 6.07 -1.96
N GLN A 197 7.40 6.20 -1.49
CA GLN A 197 8.45 6.90 -2.22
C GLN A 197 9.62 5.96 -2.48
N PHE A 198 9.99 5.83 -3.75
CA PHE A 198 11.15 5.05 -4.18
C PHE A 198 12.40 5.91 -4.23
N LEU A 199 13.53 5.34 -3.82
CA LEU A 199 14.82 6.02 -3.80
C LEU A 199 15.88 5.12 -4.46
N PRO A 200 16.05 5.23 -5.79
CA PRO A 200 17.13 4.54 -6.50
C PRO A 200 18.50 5.09 -6.10
N ASN A 201 19.47 4.20 -5.97
CA ASN A 201 20.88 4.51 -5.86
C ASN A 201 21.58 4.00 -7.13
N VAL A 202 21.87 4.90 -8.06
CA VAL A 202 22.44 4.58 -9.37
C VAL A 202 23.81 3.91 -9.25
N THR A 203 24.66 4.38 -8.32
CA THR A 203 26.02 3.86 -8.14
C THR A 203 26.02 2.43 -7.60
N LYS A 204 25.15 2.13 -6.62
CA LYS A 204 25.07 0.80 -6.01
C LYS A 204 24.13 -0.16 -6.73
N ARG A 205 23.33 0.33 -7.68
CA ARG A 205 22.21 -0.41 -8.28
C ARG A 205 21.24 -0.95 -7.23
N GLU A 206 21.01 -0.16 -6.18
CA GLU A 206 20.07 -0.48 -5.10
C GLU A 206 18.82 0.40 -5.19
N ILE A 207 17.67 -0.10 -4.74
CA ILE A 207 16.44 0.70 -4.61
C ILE A 207 15.86 0.56 -3.21
N SER A 208 15.46 1.69 -2.63
CA SER A 208 14.86 1.77 -1.30
C SER A 208 13.41 2.27 -1.38
N LEU A 209 12.63 2.01 -0.33
CA LEU A 209 11.25 2.47 -0.17
C LEU A 209 11.10 3.19 1.17
N CYS A 210 10.49 4.36 1.15
CA CYS A 210 9.87 4.98 2.32
C CYS A 210 8.36 4.84 2.20
N LEU A 211 7.72 4.28 3.24
CA LEU A 211 6.27 4.13 3.33
C LEU A 211 5.76 4.93 4.53
N TYR A 212 4.83 5.84 4.28
CA TYR A 212 4.11 6.56 5.32
C TYR A 212 2.74 5.94 5.57
N ILE A 213 2.47 5.64 6.83
CA ILE A 213 1.24 5.06 7.34
C ILE A 213 0.55 6.10 8.21
N ARG A 214 -0.68 6.47 7.86
CA ARG A 214 -1.45 7.44 8.63
C ARG A 214 -1.84 6.88 9.99
N SER A 215 -2.30 5.63 10.04
CA SER A 215 -2.81 4.96 11.23
C SER A 215 -2.63 3.45 11.11
N ASN A 216 -2.17 2.79 12.17
CA ASN A 216 -1.89 1.35 12.12
C ASN A 216 -2.17 0.67 13.46
N ASP A 217 -3.04 -0.34 13.40
CA ASP A 217 -3.07 -1.41 14.40
C ASP A 217 -1.73 -2.14 14.32
N VAL A 218 -0.89 -1.95 15.34
CA VAL A 218 0.44 -2.56 15.39
C VAL A 218 0.36 -4.06 15.57
N GLY A 219 -0.69 -4.59 16.23
CA GLY A 219 -0.83 -6.02 16.45
C GLY A 219 -1.15 -6.78 15.17
N LEU A 220 -2.16 -6.36 14.43
CA LEU A 220 -2.63 -7.08 13.22
C LEU A 220 -2.18 -6.43 11.92
N GLY A 221 -2.27 -5.10 11.81
CA GLY A 221 -2.02 -4.34 10.58
C GLY A 221 -0.54 -4.20 10.21
N THR A 222 0.32 -3.83 11.17
CA THR A 222 1.76 -3.61 10.88
C THR A 222 2.44 -4.81 10.22
N PRO A 223 2.32 -6.07 10.71
CA PRO A 223 2.93 -7.22 10.03
C PRO A 223 2.46 -7.42 8.59
N PHE A 224 1.21 -7.06 8.33
CA PHE A 224 0.58 -7.17 7.03
C PHE A 224 1.15 -6.12 6.07
N ASN A 225 1.14 -4.84 6.46
CA ASN A 225 1.63 -3.75 5.62
C ASN A 225 3.16 -3.77 5.41
N LEU A 226 3.93 -4.28 6.38
CA LEU A 226 5.36 -4.53 6.18
C LEU A 226 5.61 -5.56 5.07
N THR A 227 4.76 -6.59 4.99
CA THR A 227 4.84 -7.63 3.97
C THR A 227 4.57 -7.04 2.59
N GLU A 228 3.50 -6.25 2.46
CA GLU A 228 3.12 -5.60 1.20
C GLU A 228 4.19 -4.62 0.71
N GLY A 229 4.66 -3.73 1.58
CA GLY A 229 5.68 -2.74 1.23
C GLY A 229 7.01 -3.38 0.80
N ALA A 230 7.46 -4.42 1.52
CA ALA A 230 8.65 -5.16 1.15
C ALA A 230 8.46 -5.92 -0.18
N ALA A 231 7.34 -6.64 -0.34
CA ALA A 231 7.06 -7.37 -1.57
C ALA A 231 6.97 -6.44 -2.80
N LEU A 232 6.32 -5.28 -2.65
CA LEU A 232 6.27 -4.25 -3.68
C LEU A 232 7.67 -3.74 -4.06
N LEU A 233 8.52 -3.45 -3.07
CA LEU A 233 9.89 -3.00 -3.33
C LEU A 233 10.71 -4.07 -4.09
N HIS A 234 10.52 -5.35 -3.74
CA HIS A 234 11.13 -6.45 -4.48
C HIS A 234 10.65 -6.53 -5.93
N LEU A 235 9.33 -6.39 -6.16
CA LEU A 235 8.78 -6.39 -7.51
C LEU A 235 9.29 -5.21 -8.33
N VAL A 236 9.26 -4.00 -7.78
CA VAL A 236 9.75 -2.79 -8.47
C VAL A 236 11.23 -2.91 -8.78
N GLY A 237 12.05 -3.38 -7.82
CA GLY A 237 13.47 -3.65 -8.06
C GLY A 237 13.69 -4.65 -9.19
N ARG A 238 12.91 -5.74 -9.23
CA ARG A 238 12.96 -6.76 -10.29
C ARG A 238 12.69 -6.18 -11.67
N LEU A 239 11.62 -5.39 -11.81
CA LEU A 239 11.17 -4.82 -13.08
C LEU A 239 12.00 -3.62 -13.56
N THR A 240 12.84 -3.04 -12.68
CA THR A 240 13.68 -1.87 -13.00
C THR A 240 15.19 -2.15 -12.91
N GLY A 241 15.57 -3.38 -12.54
CA GLY A 241 16.96 -3.83 -12.45
C GLY A 241 17.75 -3.22 -11.29
N TYR A 242 17.08 -3.02 -10.16
CA TYR A 242 17.69 -2.59 -8.91
C TYR A 242 17.51 -3.65 -7.82
N THR A 243 18.52 -3.84 -6.98
CA THR A 243 18.45 -4.70 -5.81
C THR A 243 17.72 -3.98 -4.66
N PRO A 244 16.65 -4.55 -4.08
CA PRO A 244 15.99 -4.00 -2.91
C PRO A 244 16.96 -3.80 -1.74
N ARG A 245 16.90 -2.64 -1.08
CA ARG A 245 17.77 -2.29 0.04
C ARG A 245 17.01 -1.83 1.27
N TRP A 246 16.85 -0.53 1.46
CA TRP A 246 16.23 -0.01 2.69
C TRP A 246 14.72 0.06 2.51
N PHE A 247 13.99 -0.54 3.44
CA PHE A 247 12.57 -0.31 3.61
C PHE A 247 12.34 0.43 4.93
N THR A 248 11.96 1.70 4.83
CA THR A 248 11.67 2.57 5.98
C THR A 248 10.17 2.75 6.10
N TYR A 249 9.65 2.45 7.29
CA TYR A 249 8.23 2.39 7.61
C TYR A 249 7.90 3.43 8.68
N PHE A 250 7.22 4.50 8.29
CA PHE A 250 6.81 5.60 9.17
C PHE A 250 5.35 5.45 9.55
N ILE A 251 5.03 5.61 10.84
CA ILE A 251 3.66 5.51 11.35
C ILE A 251 3.29 6.83 12.02
N GLY A 252 2.14 7.40 11.64
CA GLY A 252 1.52 8.56 12.29
C GLY A 252 0.89 8.15 13.62
N ASP A 253 -0.28 7.52 13.57
CA ASP A 253 -0.95 6.94 14.73
C ASP A 253 -0.61 5.45 14.85
N ALA A 254 0.29 5.12 15.79
CA ALA A 254 0.63 3.74 16.11
C ALA A 254 -0.13 3.30 17.37
N HIS A 255 -1.01 2.31 17.25
CA HIS A 255 -1.87 1.90 18.36
C HIS A 255 -2.02 0.39 18.48
N ILE A 256 -2.44 -0.03 19.67
CA ILE A 256 -2.82 -1.40 20.01
C ILE A 256 -4.23 -1.38 20.58
N TYR A 257 -5.11 -2.23 20.08
CA TYR A 257 -6.45 -2.40 20.63
C TYR A 257 -6.43 -3.16 21.96
N GLU A 258 -7.30 -2.77 22.88
CA GLU A 258 -7.44 -3.39 24.21
C GLU A 258 -7.71 -4.90 24.13
N ASN A 259 -8.57 -5.32 23.18
CA ASN A 259 -8.92 -6.72 22.97
C ASN A 259 -7.78 -7.57 22.35
N GLN A 260 -6.62 -6.97 22.05
CA GLN A 260 -5.43 -7.66 21.53
C GLN A 260 -4.31 -7.79 22.57
N LEU A 261 -4.48 -7.22 23.77
CA LEU A 261 -3.41 -7.18 24.78
C LEU A 261 -2.90 -8.57 25.16
N ASP A 262 -3.79 -9.52 25.48
CA ASP A 262 -3.40 -10.88 25.87
C ASP A 262 -2.61 -11.58 24.75
N MET A 263 -3.05 -11.42 23.51
CA MET A 263 -2.38 -11.95 22.32
C MET A 263 -0.95 -11.39 22.20
N LEU A 264 -0.80 -10.07 22.35
CA LEU A 264 0.49 -9.39 22.22
C LEU A 264 1.42 -9.67 23.39
N GLN A 265 0.90 -9.72 24.62
CA GLN A 265 1.67 -10.12 25.80
C GLN A 265 2.23 -11.53 25.62
N GLN A 266 1.41 -12.49 25.17
CA GLN A 266 1.90 -13.83 24.82
C GLN A 266 2.96 -13.76 23.71
N GLN A 267 2.73 -12.99 22.65
CA GLN A 267 3.68 -12.83 21.54
C GLN A 267 5.04 -12.30 22.02
N LEU A 268 5.06 -11.36 22.98
CA LEU A 268 6.27 -10.74 23.53
C LEU A 268 7.15 -11.70 24.35
N THR A 269 6.58 -12.81 24.85
CA THR A 269 7.34 -13.85 25.56
C THR A 269 8.08 -14.81 24.62
N ARG A 270 7.71 -14.87 23.34
CA ARG A 270 8.28 -15.82 22.38
C ARG A 270 9.62 -15.32 21.84
N LYS A 271 10.62 -16.21 21.82
CA LYS A 271 11.92 -15.93 21.20
C LYS A 271 11.76 -15.82 19.66
N PRO A 272 12.10 -14.69 19.02
CA PRO A 272 12.00 -14.57 17.57
C PRO A 272 12.95 -15.54 16.85
N PHE A 273 12.51 -16.05 15.70
CA PHE A 273 13.41 -16.71 14.73
C PHE A 273 14.06 -15.66 13.80
N GLU A 274 15.11 -16.09 13.10
CA GLU A 274 15.72 -15.33 12.01
C GLU A 274 14.69 -15.00 10.92
N SER A 275 14.89 -13.86 10.27
CA SER A 275 14.03 -13.44 9.15
C SER A 275 14.17 -14.42 7.98
N PRO A 276 13.08 -14.78 7.28
CA PRO A 276 13.17 -15.58 6.06
C PRO A 276 13.76 -14.78 4.90
N SER A 277 14.17 -15.47 3.84
CA SER A 277 14.44 -14.84 2.54
C SER A 277 13.14 -14.70 1.73
N PHE A 278 13.11 -13.78 0.76
CA PHE A 278 11.98 -13.58 -0.14
C PHE A 278 12.38 -13.88 -1.59
N ALA A 279 11.51 -14.58 -2.30
CA ALA A 279 11.72 -14.90 -3.70
C ALA A 279 10.49 -14.52 -4.53
N ILE A 280 10.76 -14.00 -5.73
CA ILE A 280 9.79 -13.83 -6.80
C ILE A 280 10.09 -14.91 -7.84
N SER A 281 9.06 -15.61 -8.31
CA SER A 281 9.13 -16.64 -9.37
C SER A 281 9.93 -16.19 -10.59
N ASP A 282 10.71 -17.10 -11.18
CA ASP A 282 11.55 -16.84 -12.36
C ASP A 282 10.74 -16.53 -13.62
N ARG A 283 9.42 -16.82 -13.62
CA ARG A 283 8.53 -16.43 -14.73
C ARG A 283 8.38 -14.92 -14.86
N VAL A 284 8.47 -14.19 -13.75
CA VAL A 284 8.53 -12.73 -13.78
C VAL A 284 9.92 -12.39 -14.31
N PRO A 285 10.09 -11.56 -15.35
CA PRO A 285 11.39 -11.23 -15.90
C PRO A 285 12.15 -10.31 -14.94
N ALA A 286 13.48 -10.46 -14.92
CA ALA A 286 14.36 -9.52 -14.23
C ALA A 286 14.95 -8.55 -15.26
N TYR A 287 14.62 -7.26 -15.18
CA TYR A 287 15.10 -6.26 -16.15
C TYR A 287 16.63 -6.24 -16.24
N ALA A 288 17.32 -6.42 -15.11
CA ALA A 288 18.79 -6.50 -15.07
C ALA A 288 19.38 -7.67 -15.88
N GLN A 289 18.59 -8.68 -16.20
CA GLN A 289 19.00 -9.83 -17.02
C GLN A 289 18.48 -9.73 -18.45
N THR A 290 17.22 -9.30 -18.64
CA THR A 290 16.59 -9.28 -19.96
C THR A 290 16.92 -8.02 -20.75
N GLY A 291 17.15 -6.88 -20.08
CA GLY A 291 17.23 -5.56 -20.71
C GLY A 291 15.90 -5.07 -21.29
N VAL A 292 14.81 -5.81 -21.12
CA VAL A 292 13.48 -5.49 -21.65
C VAL A 292 12.62 -4.94 -20.52
N TYR A 293 12.16 -3.69 -20.69
CA TYR A 293 11.27 -3.04 -19.74
C TYR A 293 9.83 -3.52 -19.94
N GLU A 294 9.34 -4.33 -19.00
CA GLU A 294 8.02 -4.98 -19.06
C GLU A 294 7.15 -4.59 -17.84
N PRO A 295 6.72 -3.32 -17.72
CA PRO A 295 5.95 -2.85 -16.56
C PRO A 295 4.56 -3.49 -16.45
N GLU A 296 4.05 -4.14 -17.50
CA GLU A 296 2.76 -4.84 -17.45
C GLU A 296 2.76 -6.07 -16.54
N TRP A 297 3.93 -6.43 -15.99
CA TRP A 297 4.03 -7.39 -14.90
C TRP A 297 3.46 -6.89 -13.58
N LEU A 298 3.16 -5.59 -13.44
CA LEU A 298 2.34 -5.11 -12.33
C LEU A 298 0.95 -5.77 -12.33
N GLU A 299 0.39 -6.08 -13.50
CA GLU A 299 -0.92 -6.73 -13.63
C GLU A 299 -0.81 -8.25 -13.73
N LYS A 300 0.20 -8.78 -14.46
CA LYS A 300 0.39 -10.21 -14.73
C LYS A 300 0.90 -11.02 -13.53
N ILE A 301 1.46 -10.36 -12.52
CA ILE A 301 1.96 -11.05 -11.32
C ILE A 301 0.80 -11.65 -10.53
N GLU A 302 1.03 -12.84 -9.99
CA GLU A 302 0.05 -13.59 -9.19
C GLU A 302 0.55 -13.75 -7.76
N PRO A 303 -0.34 -13.94 -6.77
CA PRO A 303 0.05 -14.23 -5.39
C PRO A 303 1.02 -15.42 -5.26
N SER A 304 0.90 -16.40 -6.16
CA SER A 304 1.77 -17.58 -6.22
C SER A 304 3.21 -17.30 -6.64
N ASP A 305 3.50 -16.13 -7.21
CA ASP A 305 4.87 -15.77 -7.58
C ASP A 305 5.70 -15.33 -6.39
N PHE A 306 5.06 -15.00 -5.27
CA PHE A 306 5.73 -14.56 -4.07
C PHE A 306 5.89 -15.73 -3.11
N SER A 307 7.10 -15.90 -2.56
CA SER A 307 7.36 -16.94 -1.57
C SER A 307 8.35 -16.49 -0.50
N LEU A 308 8.18 -17.03 0.70
CA LEU A 308 9.14 -16.94 1.78
C LEU A 308 9.94 -18.23 1.86
N VAL A 309 11.26 -18.12 1.80
CA VAL A 309 12.19 -19.25 1.89
C VAL A 309 12.76 -19.32 3.30
N GLY A 310 12.70 -20.49 3.91
CA GLY A 310 13.20 -20.70 5.28
C GLY A 310 12.33 -20.08 6.38
N TYR A 311 11.06 -19.78 6.10
CA TYR A 311 10.17 -19.17 7.09
C TYR A 311 9.85 -20.11 8.25
N ARG A 312 10.40 -19.78 9.42
CA ARG A 312 10.09 -20.42 10.70
C ARG A 312 9.25 -19.46 11.54
N HIS A 313 8.19 -19.97 12.16
CA HIS A 313 7.34 -19.18 13.02
C HIS A 313 6.85 -20.01 14.20
N HIS A 314 6.49 -19.32 15.28
CA HIS A 314 5.71 -19.91 16.37
C HIS A 314 4.26 -20.13 15.95
N GLU A 315 3.51 -20.92 16.73
CA GLU A 315 2.10 -21.19 16.47
C GLU A 315 1.28 -19.91 16.23
N PRO A 316 0.22 -19.98 15.39
CA PRO A 316 -0.67 -18.85 15.15
C PRO A 316 -1.17 -18.21 16.45
N LEU A 317 -1.39 -16.90 16.38
CA LEU A 317 -2.07 -16.12 17.40
C LEU A 317 -3.16 -15.32 16.71
N THR A 318 -4.35 -15.32 17.28
CA THR A 318 -5.54 -14.68 16.71
C THR A 318 -6.12 -13.70 17.71
N ALA A 319 -6.54 -12.54 17.22
CA ALA A 319 -7.39 -11.61 17.94
C ALA A 319 -8.47 -11.09 16.97
N PRO A 320 -9.66 -10.74 17.47
CA PRO A 320 -10.72 -10.19 16.63
C PRO A 320 -10.31 -8.83 16.06
N MET A 321 -10.61 -8.59 14.77
CA MET A 321 -10.46 -7.26 14.19
C MET A 321 -11.51 -6.31 14.74
N ALA A 322 -11.13 -5.05 14.94
CA ALA A 322 -12.07 -3.97 15.25
C ALA A 322 -12.57 -3.37 13.93
N VAL A 323 -13.89 -3.43 13.67
CA VAL A 323 -14.54 -2.94 12.45
C VAL A 323 -15.32 -1.67 12.76
#